data_AF-A0AAD1UPS9-F1
#
_entry.id   AF-A0AAD1UPS9-F1
#
_cell.length_a   1.000
_cell.length_b   1.000
_cell.length_c   1.000
_cell.angle_alpha   90.00
_cell.angle_beta   90.00
_cell.angle_gamma   90.00
#
_symmetry.space_group_name_H-M   'P 1'
#
loop_
_entity.id
_entity.type
_entity.pdbx_description
1 polymer ?
#
loop_
_entity_poly.entity_id
_entity_poly.type
_entity_poly.pdbx_seq_one_letter_code
_entity_poly.pdbx_strand_id
1 'polypeptide(L)'
;MPGEEEKKDQQNKSEEVKKEGTPKQDDKQGTPKQETSKQGTPKQEEKKDGKPEDAKKKEDAKDGSKEETKGDKEKKEDYVNFGGAGDEEDPYANDEETYKDHFRRTFITQDNKKEQAALYTLHDMMIPAGRTAKLVRVPDPNSEDFRITEPLDKLKFVEPTPCIILAGAMSDRAGKVLAGVARAAFRAGACIIDSGIGSGIEKFCMRKSVPLIGVCPENEISYPVNSSNKKPNELTNGHTHFVLIGDDTKNKYNWGQEAHIKAELAKRIAKGRSKYGNSYSCKIIMVIIGDNPNCVEDIAQAKENNFPIIALQGSQLCADIIAAKGGLMPDEDDQEEKKQHEGEGDAEDKIGGAKAPASSGPEGGEIKDSNLKEIVSSEKIYLCKQNSEHIANISHLLLTVTL
;
A
#
# COMPACT_ATOMS: atom_id res chain seq x y z
N MET A 1 58.37 21.73 18.32
CA MET A 1 58.31 20.65 19.32
C MET A 1 57.04 19.86 19.04
N PRO A 2 57.12 18.68 18.42
CA PRO A 2 55.97 17.79 18.30
C PRO A 2 55.86 16.94 19.56
N GLY A 3 54.68 16.95 20.19
CA GLY A 3 54.33 16.05 21.28
C GLY A 3 53.63 14.83 20.71
N GLU A 4 54.31 13.69 20.78
CA GLU A 4 53.75 12.35 20.65
C GLU A 4 52.94 12.04 21.92
N GLU A 5 51.75 11.47 21.79
CA GLU A 5 51.17 10.68 22.88
C GLU A 5 50.31 9.51 22.37
N GLU A 6 50.91 8.35 22.60
CA GLU A 6 50.48 6.96 22.74
C GLU A 6 49.02 6.53 22.48
N LYS A 7 48.91 5.54 21.57
CA LYS A 7 47.81 4.57 21.48
C LYS A 7 47.94 3.51 22.58
N LYS A 8 46.83 3.20 23.27
CA LYS A 8 46.70 2.00 24.09
C LYS A 8 45.76 1.00 23.40
N ASP A 9 46.32 -0.16 23.08
CA ASP A 9 45.60 -1.36 22.65
C ASP A 9 44.91 -2.01 23.85
N GLN A 10 43.62 -2.36 23.71
CA GLN A 10 42.93 -3.30 24.60
C GLN A 10 42.58 -4.56 23.81
N GLN A 11 43.31 -5.63 24.10
CA GLN A 11 43.00 -6.99 23.71
C GLN A 11 41.83 -7.51 24.58
N ASN A 12 40.69 -7.77 23.95
CA ASN A 12 39.61 -8.54 24.57
C ASN A 12 39.75 -10.03 24.24
N LYS A 13 39.76 -10.82 25.31
CA LYS A 13 39.98 -12.26 25.37
C LYS A 13 38.64 -12.96 25.13
N SER A 14 38.57 -13.77 24.09
CA SER A 14 37.41 -14.62 23.76
C SER A 14 37.35 -15.82 24.70
N GLU A 15 36.27 -15.93 25.48
CA GLU A 15 35.93 -17.14 26.24
C GLU A 15 35.12 -18.12 25.38
N GLU A 16 35.61 -19.35 25.38
CA GLU A 16 35.16 -20.51 24.62
C GLU A 16 34.06 -21.24 25.41
N VAL A 17 32.79 -21.12 24.98
CA VAL A 17 31.66 -21.85 25.57
C VAL A 17 31.41 -23.14 24.79
N LYS A 18 31.63 -24.26 25.47
CA LYS A 18 31.36 -25.64 25.01
C LYS A 18 29.87 -25.84 24.73
N LYS A 19 29.54 -26.39 23.56
CA LYS A 19 28.20 -26.88 23.18
C LYS A 19 28.02 -28.33 23.66
N GLU A 20 27.03 -28.56 24.52
CA GLU A 20 26.51 -29.88 24.86
C GLU A 20 25.22 -30.19 24.08
N GLY A 21 25.19 -31.39 23.47
CA GLY A 21 24.05 -32.30 23.43
C GLY A 21 22.73 -31.85 22.78
N THR A 22 22.47 -32.31 21.55
CA THR A 22 21.11 -32.39 20.99
C THR A 22 20.55 -33.81 21.18
N PRO A 23 19.39 -34.00 21.83
CA PRO A 23 18.70 -35.28 21.83
C PRO A 23 17.89 -35.47 20.55
N LYS A 24 17.99 -36.68 19.97
CA LYS A 24 17.14 -37.18 18.89
C LYS A 24 15.70 -37.26 19.38
N GLN A 25 14.76 -36.73 18.60
CA GLN A 25 13.33 -36.97 18.78
C GLN A 25 12.79 -37.83 17.66
N ASP A 26 11.97 -38.79 18.09
CA ASP A 26 11.43 -39.91 17.36
C ASP A 26 10.32 -39.54 16.37
N ASP A 27 10.21 -40.41 15.37
CA ASP A 27 9.13 -40.53 14.41
C ASP A 27 7.74 -40.63 15.05
N LYS A 28 6.76 -40.12 14.28
CA LYS A 28 5.34 -40.50 14.14
C LYS A 28 4.38 -39.38 14.51
N GLN A 29 3.64 -38.91 13.49
CA GLN A 29 2.18 -38.87 13.54
C GLN A 29 1.59 -38.65 12.14
N GLY A 30 0.61 -39.49 11.82
CA GLY A 30 -0.07 -39.54 10.52
C GLY A 30 -1.05 -38.39 10.31
N THR A 31 -1.25 -38.08 9.04
CA THR A 31 -2.24 -37.09 8.56
C THR A 31 -3.63 -37.73 8.48
N PRO A 32 -4.68 -37.14 9.07
CA PRO A 32 -6.06 -37.54 8.78
C PRO A 32 -6.49 -37.00 7.42
N LYS A 33 -7.04 -37.88 6.58
CA LYS A 33 -7.77 -37.52 5.35
C LYS A 33 -9.00 -36.68 5.73
N GLN A 34 -9.06 -35.44 5.26
CA GLN A 34 -10.30 -34.65 5.28
C GLN A 34 -11.21 -35.07 4.12
N GLU A 35 -12.43 -35.45 4.48
CA GLU A 35 -13.54 -35.73 3.58
C GLU A 35 -14.04 -34.43 2.95
N THR A 36 -14.10 -34.39 1.62
CA THR A 36 -14.80 -33.34 0.87
C THR A 36 -16.31 -33.56 0.96
N SER A 37 -16.99 -32.79 1.81
CA SER A 37 -18.45 -32.69 1.77
C SER A 37 -18.88 -31.76 0.62
N LYS A 38 -19.71 -32.30 -0.26
CA LYS A 38 -20.32 -31.60 -1.39
C LYS A 38 -21.43 -30.67 -0.84
N GLN A 39 -21.25 -29.36 -0.95
CA GLN A 39 -22.31 -28.39 -0.72
C GLN A 39 -23.00 -28.03 -2.04
N GLY A 40 -24.33 -28.11 -2.01
CA GLY A 40 -25.21 -28.09 -3.17
C GLY A 40 -25.40 -26.74 -3.84
N THR A 41 -25.75 -26.84 -5.12
CA THR A 41 -26.19 -25.79 -6.02
C THR A 41 -27.55 -25.21 -5.57
N PRO A 42 -27.73 -23.88 -5.47
CA PRO A 42 -29.05 -23.29 -5.34
C PRO A 42 -29.81 -23.35 -6.68
N LYS A 43 -31.06 -23.79 -6.60
CA LYS A 43 -32.07 -23.76 -7.66
C LYS A 43 -32.27 -22.34 -8.19
N GLN A 44 -32.21 -22.18 -9.52
CA GLN A 44 -32.75 -21.01 -10.21
C GLN A 44 -34.27 -21.12 -10.25
N GLU A 45 -34.96 -20.10 -9.76
CA GLU A 45 -36.41 -19.93 -9.91
C GLU A 45 -36.74 -19.39 -11.31
N GLU A 46 -37.72 -20.03 -11.92
CA GLU A 46 -38.38 -19.64 -13.16
C GLU A 46 -39.11 -18.29 -12.99
N LYS A 47 -38.95 -17.39 -13.96
CA LYS A 47 -39.94 -16.33 -14.22
C LYS A 47 -40.41 -16.43 -15.66
N LYS A 48 -41.71 -16.70 -15.79
CA LYS A 48 -42.50 -16.73 -17.02
C LYS A 48 -42.90 -15.32 -17.47
N ASP A 49 -42.85 -15.17 -18.79
CA ASP A 49 -43.82 -14.58 -19.72
C ASP A 49 -44.46 -13.21 -19.46
N GLY A 50 -44.29 -12.33 -20.45
CA GLY A 50 -45.10 -11.14 -20.65
C GLY A 50 -44.75 -10.39 -21.94
N LYS A 51 -45.19 -10.91 -23.09
CA LYS A 51 -45.28 -10.18 -24.39
C LYS A 51 -46.48 -9.21 -24.31
N PRO A 52 -46.47 -8.07 -25.03
CA PRO A 52 -47.31 -8.05 -26.23
C PRO A 52 -46.70 -7.36 -27.47
N GLU A 53 -47.23 -7.83 -28.59
CA GLU A 53 -47.34 -7.29 -29.96
C GLU A 53 -47.72 -5.80 -30.01
N ASP A 54 -47.57 -5.00 -31.08
CA ASP A 54 -47.13 -5.14 -32.47
C ASP A 54 -47.00 -3.70 -33.03
N ALA A 55 -46.21 -3.51 -34.10
CA ALA A 55 -46.61 -2.82 -35.35
C ALA A 55 -45.55 -1.90 -36.02
N LYS A 56 -45.22 -2.33 -37.26
CA LYS A 56 -44.90 -1.58 -38.51
C LYS A 56 -43.55 -0.85 -38.62
N LYS A 57 -42.60 -1.33 -39.44
CA LYS A 57 -42.49 -1.42 -40.94
C LYS A 57 -41.87 -0.18 -41.61
N LYS A 58 -40.66 -0.34 -42.14
CA LYS A 58 -40.19 -0.12 -43.55
C LYS A 58 -38.67 -0.33 -43.58
N GLU A 59 -38.16 -1.40 -44.19
CA GLU A 59 -37.79 -1.55 -45.62
C GLU A 59 -36.68 -0.58 -46.05
N ASP A 60 -35.45 -1.07 -46.19
CA ASP A 60 -34.80 -1.23 -47.51
C ASP A 60 -33.49 -2.04 -47.44
N ALA A 61 -33.17 -2.66 -48.57
CA ALA A 61 -32.37 -3.86 -48.74
C ALA A 61 -30.95 -3.63 -49.29
N LYS A 62 -30.04 -4.56 -48.98
CA LYS A 62 -28.92 -5.08 -49.81
C LYS A 62 -28.14 -6.09 -48.96
N ASP A 63 -28.36 -7.39 -49.09
CA ASP A 63 -27.89 -8.31 -50.15
C ASP A 63 -26.35 -8.41 -50.25
N GLY A 64 -25.84 -9.63 -50.01
CA GLY A 64 -24.42 -9.94 -49.90
C GLY A 64 -24.15 -11.21 -49.09
N SER A 65 -24.48 -12.36 -49.66
CA SER A 65 -24.25 -13.72 -49.16
C SER A 65 -22.79 -14.18 -49.29
N LYS A 66 -22.32 -14.98 -48.31
CA LYS A 66 -21.52 -16.23 -48.42
C LYS A 66 -21.00 -16.61 -47.03
N GLU A 67 -21.60 -17.60 -46.35
CA GLU A 67 -21.27 -19.03 -46.39
C GLU A 67 -19.91 -19.42 -45.82
N GLU A 68 -20.01 -20.18 -44.72
CA GLU A 68 -19.26 -21.37 -44.33
C GLU A 68 -18.17 -21.36 -43.25
N THR A 69 -18.37 -22.36 -42.39
CA THR A 69 -17.44 -23.19 -41.62
C THR A 69 -16.99 -22.77 -40.22
N LYS A 70 -17.71 -23.39 -39.27
CA LYS A 70 -17.29 -23.85 -37.95
C LYS A 70 -15.86 -24.41 -37.94
N GLY A 71 -15.11 -24.01 -36.91
CA GLY A 71 -13.85 -24.63 -36.52
C GLY A 71 -13.46 -24.17 -35.14
N ASP A 72 -14.07 -24.75 -34.10
CA ASP A 72 -13.63 -24.61 -32.72
C ASP A 72 -12.24 -25.25 -32.59
N LYS A 73 -11.20 -24.41 -32.61
CA LYS A 73 -9.85 -24.78 -32.19
C LYS A 73 -9.68 -24.37 -30.74
N GLU A 74 -9.67 -25.36 -29.86
CA GLU A 74 -9.04 -25.26 -28.54
C GLU A 74 -7.63 -24.71 -28.71
N LYS A 75 -7.41 -23.47 -28.29
CA LYS A 75 -6.07 -22.94 -28.08
C LYS A 75 -5.54 -23.59 -26.80
N LYS A 76 -4.72 -24.62 -26.96
CA LYS A 76 -3.75 -25.00 -25.93
C LYS A 76 -2.79 -23.82 -25.79
N GLU A 77 -2.83 -23.18 -24.64
CA GLU A 77 -1.79 -22.24 -24.22
C GLU A 77 -0.53 -23.07 -23.98
N ASP A 78 0.45 -22.92 -24.87
CA ASP A 78 1.80 -23.44 -24.67
C ASP A 78 2.42 -22.65 -23.50
N TYR A 79 2.26 -23.19 -22.30
CA TYR A 79 3.00 -22.75 -21.12
C TYR A 79 4.47 -23.05 -21.40
N VAL A 80 5.22 -22.01 -21.79
CA VAL A 80 6.68 -22.08 -21.90
C VAL A 80 7.18 -22.30 -20.48
N ASN A 81 7.49 -23.56 -20.18
CA ASN A 81 8.18 -23.96 -18.97
C ASN A 81 9.56 -23.31 -19.02
N PHE A 82 9.71 -22.12 -18.42
CA PHE A 82 11.02 -21.55 -18.15
C PHE A 82 11.74 -22.57 -17.29
N GLY A 83 12.74 -23.22 -17.90
CA GLY A 83 13.50 -24.29 -17.30
C GLY A 83 13.94 -23.91 -15.90
N GLY A 84 13.85 -24.88 -14.98
CA GLY A 84 14.25 -24.71 -13.59
C GLY A 84 15.59 -23.99 -13.53
N ALA A 85 15.60 -22.87 -12.82
CA ALA A 85 16.82 -22.24 -12.38
C ALA A 85 17.63 -23.32 -11.68
N GLY A 86 18.77 -23.69 -12.27
CA GLY A 86 19.78 -24.44 -11.54
C GLY A 86 20.15 -23.64 -10.29
N ASP A 87 20.62 -24.32 -9.26
CA ASP A 87 21.15 -23.73 -8.03
C ASP A 87 22.47 -22.96 -8.29
N GLU A 88 22.53 -22.13 -9.33
CA GLU A 88 23.57 -21.13 -9.49
C GLU A 88 23.28 -20.02 -8.49
N GLU A 89 24.04 -20.03 -7.39
CA GLU A 89 24.06 -18.97 -6.39
C GLU A 89 24.17 -17.61 -7.09
N ASP A 90 23.21 -16.72 -6.85
CA ASP A 90 23.23 -15.36 -7.37
C ASP A 90 24.58 -14.72 -6.98
N PRO A 91 25.42 -14.32 -7.96
CA PRO A 91 26.76 -13.81 -7.68
C PRO A 91 26.76 -12.53 -6.84
N TYR A 92 25.60 -11.89 -6.66
CA TYR A 92 25.42 -10.68 -5.86
C TYR A 92 24.79 -10.93 -4.48
N ALA A 93 24.50 -12.18 -4.10
CA ALA A 93 23.81 -12.49 -2.85
C ALA A 93 24.49 -11.95 -1.58
N ASN A 94 25.81 -11.70 -1.64
CA ASN A 94 26.62 -11.31 -0.47
C ASN A 94 27.06 -9.84 -0.45
N ASP A 95 26.81 -9.04 -1.50
CA ASP A 95 27.24 -7.64 -1.58
C ASP A 95 26.12 -6.73 -2.08
N GLU A 96 25.40 -6.15 -1.12
CA GLU A 96 24.25 -5.27 -1.39
C GLU A 96 24.65 -3.97 -2.10
N GLU A 97 25.85 -3.43 -1.84
CA GLU A 97 26.34 -2.21 -2.48
C GLU A 97 26.67 -2.49 -3.95
N THR A 98 27.33 -3.61 -4.22
CA THR A 98 27.57 -4.07 -5.60
C THR A 98 26.27 -4.38 -6.33
N TYR A 99 25.26 -4.98 -5.68
CA TYR A 99 23.95 -5.20 -6.32
C TYR A 99 23.26 -3.88 -6.65
N LYS A 100 23.26 -2.90 -5.73
CA LYS A 100 22.71 -1.56 -5.97
C LYS A 100 23.40 -0.88 -7.14
N ASP A 101 24.72 -0.95 -7.22
CA ASP A 101 25.50 -0.36 -8.31
C ASP A 101 25.33 -1.10 -9.64
N HIS A 102 25.26 -2.43 -9.61
CA HIS A 102 24.94 -3.23 -10.80
C HIS A 102 23.57 -2.84 -11.33
N PHE A 103 22.54 -2.82 -10.46
CA PHE A 103 21.19 -2.39 -10.79
C PHE A 103 21.15 -0.95 -11.31
N ARG A 104 22.00 -0.04 -10.82
CA ARG A 104 22.14 1.30 -11.41
C ARG A 104 22.68 1.25 -12.84
N ARG A 105 23.66 0.40 -13.12
CA ARG A 105 24.33 0.31 -14.43
C ARG A 105 23.49 -0.40 -15.48
N THR A 106 22.76 -1.48 -15.14
CA THR A 106 22.04 -2.30 -16.14
C THR A 106 20.86 -1.58 -16.78
N PHE A 107 20.31 -0.54 -16.15
CA PHE A 107 19.12 0.18 -16.63
C PHE A 107 19.42 1.55 -17.26
N ILE A 108 20.67 2.02 -17.23
CA ILE A 108 21.08 3.26 -17.93
C ILE A 108 21.32 2.91 -19.40
N THR A 109 20.32 3.16 -20.24
CA THR A 109 20.48 3.13 -21.70
C THR A 109 21.37 4.29 -22.16
N GLN A 110 22.37 3.98 -23.00
CA GLN A 110 23.50 4.83 -23.42
C GLN A 110 23.14 5.99 -24.39
N ASP A 111 22.03 6.70 -24.21
CA ASP A 111 21.74 7.89 -25.01
C ASP A 111 22.33 9.15 -24.37
N ASN A 112 23.63 9.33 -24.61
CA ASN A 112 24.46 10.48 -24.25
C ASN A 112 23.98 11.79 -24.91
N LYS A 113 22.90 12.39 -24.40
CA LYS A 113 22.62 13.83 -24.59
C LYS A 113 23.14 14.60 -23.37
N LYS A 114 24.28 15.28 -23.56
CA LYS A 114 24.89 16.36 -22.74
C LYS A 114 24.32 16.51 -21.33
N GLU A 115 25.07 15.97 -20.35
CA GLU A 115 25.30 16.34 -18.93
C GLU A 115 24.53 17.51 -18.26
N GLN A 116 23.28 17.77 -18.59
CA GLN A 116 22.37 18.28 -17.58
C GLN A 116 22.10 17.11 -16.65
N ALA A 117 22.55 17.22 -15.40
CA ALA A 117 22.18 16.28 -14.36
C ALA A 117 20.66 16.13 -14.41
N ALA A 118 20.19 14.97 -14.85
CA ALA A 118 18.78 14.78 -15.11
C ALA A 118 18.04 14.98 -13.80
N LEU A 119 17.16 15.98 -13.74
CA LEU A 119 16.36 16.31 -12.55
C LEU A 119 15.56 15.10 -12.03
N TYR A 120 15.26 14.16 -12.93
CA TYR A 120 14.79 12.83 -12.61
C TYR A 120 15.19 11.82 -13.69
N THR A 121 15.17 10.55 -13.34
CA THR A 121 15.29 9.44 -14.30
C THR A 121 14.04 8.56 -14.23
N LEU A 122 13.73 7.88 -15.34
CA LEU A 122 12.58 6.99 -15.46
C LEU A 122 13.06 5.62 -15.95
N HIS A 123 12.68 4.56 -15.24
CA HIS A 123 13.08 3.19 -15.50
C HIS A 123 11.88 2.25 -15.45
N ASP A 124 12.03 1.09 -16.07
CA ASP A 124 11.12 -0.03 -15.91
C ASP A 124 11.78 -1.02 -14.94
N MET A 125 11.25 -1.12 -13.73
CA MET A 125 11.77 -1.97 -12.67
C MET A 125 11.10 -3.33 -12.72
N MET A 126 11.90 -4.38 -12.92
CA MET A 126 11.43 -5.76 -12.78
C MET A 126 11.56 -6.20 -11.33
N ILE A 127 10.44 -6.49 -10.68
CA ILE A 127 10.41 -7.04 -9.32
C ILE A 127 10.35 -8.57 -9.44
N PRO A 128 11.21 -9.31 -8.73
CA PRO A 128 11.19 -10.77 -8.82
C PRO A 128 9.83 -11.36 -8.46
N ALA A 129 9.43 -12.41 -9.20
CA ALA A 129 8.09 -13.01 -9.13
C ALA A 129 6.93 -12.03 -9.36
N GLY A 130 7.20 -10.91 -10.03
CA GLY A 130 6.34 -9.75 -10.03
C GLY A 130 5.99 -9.11 -11.35
N ARG A 131 5.12 -8.10 -11.25
CA ARG A 131 4.82 -7.23 -12.39
C ARG A 131 5.92 -6.17 -12.51
N THR A 132 6.19 -5.75 -13.73
CA THR A 132 7.05 -4.59 -13.97
C THR A 132 6.39 -3.35 -13.39
N ALA A 133 7.13 -2.62 -12.56
CA ALA A 133 6.72 -1.33 -12.01
C ALA A 133 7.47 -0.20 -12.73
N LYS A 134 6.85 0.97 -12.85
CA LYS A 134 7.55 2.17 -13.33
C LYS A 134 8.30 2.82 -12.19
N LEU A 135 9.58 3.11 -12.36
CA LEU A 135 10.45 3.67 -11.34
C LEU A 135 10.90 5.07 -11.74
N VAL A 136 10.56 6.07 -10.94
CA VAL A 136 11.08 7.43 -11.06
C VAL A 136 12.09 7.65 -9.93
N ARG A 137 13.30 8.09 -10.26
CA ARG A 137 14.26 8.57 -9.26
C ARG A 137 14.41 10.07 -9.36
N VAL A 138 14.30 10.77 -8.23
CA VAL A 138 14.39 12.22 -8.11
C VAL A 138 15.51 12.56 -7.13
N PRO A 139 16.74 12.83 -7.62
CA PRO A 139 17.89 13.08 -6.75
C PRO A 139 17.69 14.27 -5.81
N ASP A 140 17.02 15.33 -6.29
CA ASP A 140 16.68 16.49 -5.48
C ASP A 140 15.23 16.93 -5.71
N PRO A 141 14.26 16.45 -4.90
CA PRO A 141 12.89 16.90 -4.99
C PRO A 141 12.68 18.38 -4.66
N ASN A 142 13.64 19.03 -3.99
CA ASN A 142 13.55 20.43 -3.58
C ASN A 142 14.20 21.39 -4.58
N SER A 143 14.79 20.88 -5.66
CA SER A 143 15.35 21.71 -6.72
C SER A 143 14.28 22.62 -7.32
N GLU A 144 14.58 23.92 -7.46
CA GLU A 144 13.68 24.91 -8.04
C GLU A 144 13.27 24.57 -9.48
N ASP A 145 14.13 23.84 -10.20
CA ASP A 145 13.91 23.40 -11.56
C ASP A 145 13.07 22.12 -11.63
N PHE A 146 12.98 21.35 -10.54
CA PHE A 146 12.19 20.14 -10.52
C PHE A 146 10.70 20.46 -10.57
N ARG A 147 10.00 19.77 -11.47
CA ARG A 147 8.56 19.88 -11.67
C ARG A 147 7.96 18.49 -11.70
N ILE A 148 7.21 18.12 -10.66
CA ILE A 148 6.54 16.81 -10.53
C ILE A 148 5.61 16.47 -11.70
N THR A 149 5.17 17.49 -12.46
CA THR A 149 4.36 17.34 -13.66
C THR A 149 5.04 16.49 -14.75
N GLU A 150 6.34 16.66 -14.96
CA GLU A 150 7.04 15.99 -16.04
C GLU A 150 7.12 14.46 -15.87
N PRO A 151 7.56 13.91 -14.72
CA PRO A 151 7.54 12.47 -14.52
C PRO A 151 6.09 11.93 -14.57
N LEU A 152 5.11 12.62 -13.99
CA LEU A 152 3.71 12.18 -14.02
C LEU A 152 3.12 12.09 -15.44
N ASP A 153 3.45 13.03 -16.33
CA ASP A 153 3.02 12.97 -17.73
C ASP A 153 3.62 11.76 -18.47
N LYS A 154 4.89 11.42 -18.17
CA LYS A 154 5.53 10.21 -18.70
C LYS A 154 4.92 8.93 -18.14
N LEU A 155 4.51 8.94 -16.87
CA LEU A 155 3.79 7.86 -16.21
C LEU A 155 2.31 7.76 -16.60
N LYS A 156 1.83 8.62 -17.51
CA LYS A 156 0.45 8.64 -18.01
C LYS A 156 -0.61 9.06 -16.97
N PHE A 157 -0.21 9.71 -15.89
CA PHE A 157 -1.14 10.41 -14.97
C PHE A 157 -1.54 11.78 -15.54
N VAL A 158 -2.18 11.75 -16.71
CA VAL A 158 -2.60 12.93 -17.46
C VAL A 158 -4.03 13.33 -17.09
N GLU A 159 -4.89 12.37 -16.81
CA GLU A 159 -6.30 12.63 -16.46
C GLU A 159 -6.44 12.93 -14.96
N PRO A 160 -7.33 13.88 -14.57
CA PRO A 160 -7.66 14.11 -13.16
C PRO A 160 -8.11 12.81 -12.52
N THR A 161 -7.41 12.38 -11.47
CA THR A 161 -7.67 11.09 -10.80
C THR A 161 -7.76 11.30 -9.29
N PRO A 162 -8.83 10.87 -8.60
CA PRO A 162 -8.90 10.98 -7.15
C PRO A 162 -7.75 10.24 -6.47
N CYS A 163 -7.27 10.74 -5.33
CA CYS A 163 -6.12 10.17 -4.64
C CYS A 163 -6.44 9.83 -3.18
N ILE A 164 -5.93 8.69 -2.73
CA ILE A 164 -5.89 8.33 -1.31
C ILE A 164 -4.42 8.29 -0.89
N ILE A 165 -4.03 9.11 0.07
CA ILE A 165 -2.73 9.01 0.73
C ILE A 165 -2.88 8.08 1.93
N LEU A 166 -2.15 6.97 1.94
CA LEU A 166 -2.13 6.02 3.04
C LEU A 166 -0.93 6.32 3.94
N ALA A 167 -1.22 6.72 5.18
CA ALA A 167 -0.21 7.14 6.14
C ALA A 167 -0.01 6.09 7.24
N GLY A 168 1.25 5.76 7.50
CA GLY A 168 1.65 4.90 8.62
C GLY A 168 1.22 3.43 8.52
N ALA A 169 1.06 2.89 7.32
CA ALA A 169 0.80 1.46 7.11
C ALA A 169 2.13 0.70 6.94
N MET A 170 2.67 0.14 8.03
CA MET A 170 3.90 -0.67 8.01
C MET A 170 3.69 -2.11 8.51
N SER A 171 2.47 -2.44 8.96
CA SER A 171 2.17 -3.76 9.50
C SER A 171 1.00 -4.41 8.77
N ASP A 172 0.98 -5.75 8.77
CA ASP A 172 -0.13 -6.54 8.24
C ASP A 172 -1.39 -6.52 9.14
N ARG A 173 -1.36 -5.82 10.29
CA ARG A 173 -2.44 -5.80 11.28
C ARG A 173 -3.74 -5.24 10.71
N ALA A 174 -3.63 -4.27 9.80
CA ALA A 174 -4.78 -3.55 9.25
C ALA A 174 -5.43 -4.24 8.04
N GLY A 175 -5.21 -5.54 7.80
CA GLY A 175 -5.63 -6.22 6.57
C GLY A 175 -7.11 -6.02 6.16
N LYS A 176 -8.05 -6.07 7.11
CA LYS A 176 -9.49 -5.80 6.82
C LYS A 176 -9.72 -4.35 6.39
N VAL A 177 -9.07 -3.41 7.08
CA VAL A 177 -9.20 -1.98 6.82
C VAL A 177 -8.59 -1.63 5.45
N LEU A 178 -7.38 -2.12 5.17
CA LEU A 178 -6.71 -1.94 3.88
C LEU A 178 -7.53 -2.53 2.71
N ALA A 179 -8.24 -3.65 2.94
CA ALA A 179 -9.19 -4.19 1.97
C ALA A 179 -10.34 -3.22 1.67
N GLY A 180 -10.82 -2.50 2.68
CA GLY A 180 -11.84 -1.47 2.54
C GLY A 180 -11.34 -0.23 1.79
N VAL A 181 -10.13 0.23 2.10
CA VAL A 181 -9.46 1.34 1.39
C VAL A 181 -9.28 1.01 -0.09
N ALA A 182 -8.72 -0.16 -0.42
CA ALA A 182 -8.58 -0.60 -1.81
C ALA A 182 -9.92 -0.74 -2.53
N ARG A 183 -10.98 -1.16 -1.82
CA ARG A 183 -12.35 -1.23 -2.37
C ARG A 183 -12.90 0.17 -2.67
N ALA A 184 -12.69 1.15 -1.79
CA ALA A 184 -13.10 2.53 -2.02
C ALA A 184 -12.36 3.11 -3.24
N ALA A 185 -11.04 2.93 -3.31
CA ALA A 185 -10.24 3.40 -4.44
C ALA A 185 -10.72 2.80 -5.76
N PHE A 186 -10.96 1.48 -5.80
CA PHE A 186 -11.51 0.82 -6.98
C PHE A 186 -12.86 1.40 -7.42
N ARG A 187 -13.79 1.61 -6.48
CA ARG A 187 -15.12 2.17 -6.78
C ARG A 187 -15.05 3.62 -7.28
N ALA A 188 -14.13 4.42 -6.74
CA ALA A 188 -13.97 5.83 -7.10
C ALA A 188 -13.07 6.05 -8.32
N GLY A 189 -12.44 5.00 -8.87
CA GLY A 189 -11.39 5.14 -9.89
C GLY A 189 -10.17 5.91 -9.36
N ALA A 190 -9.88 5.81 -8.06
CA ALA A 190 -8.79 6.51 -7.40
C ALA A 190 -7.47 5.73 -7.48
N CYS A 191 -6.35 6.43 -7.36
CA CYS A 191 -5.06 5.81 -7.05
C CYS A 191 -4.74 5.93 -5.55
N ILE A 192 -3.88 5.04 -5.08
CA ILE A 192 -3.39 5.02 -3.70
C ILE A 192 -1.90 5.37 -3.71
N ILE A 193 -1.49 6.26 -2.80
CA ILE A 193 -0.10 6.67 -2.59
C ILE A 193 0.32 6.23 -1.18
N ASP A 194 1.39 5.45 -1.07
CA ASP A 194 1.95 4.99 0.21
C ASP A 194 3.49 5.11 0.22
N SER A 195 4.17 4.42 1.15
CA SER A 195 5.63 4.41 1.31
C SER A 195 6.38 3.41 0.43
N GLY A 196 5.72 2.64 -0.44
CA GLY A 196 6.38 1.67 -1.33
C GLY A 196 6.88 0.38 -0.66
N ILE A 197 6.64 0.21 0.64
CA ILE A 197 7.07 -0.96 1.41
C ILE A 197 5.88 -1.83 1.82
N GLY A 198 6.18 -3.03 2.32
CA GLY A 198 5.21 -4.03 2.73
C GLY A 198 4.22 -3.56 3.78
N SER A 199 2.98 -3.29 3.37
CA SER A 199 1.87 -2.97 4.29
C SER A 199 0.73 -3.98 4.26
N GLY A 200 0.73 -4.89 3.27
CA GLY A 200 -0.34 -5.83 3.00
C GLY A 200 -1.43 -5.27 2.06
N ILE A 201 -1.44 -3.96 1.78
CA ILE A 201 -2.41 -3.34 0.86
C ILE A 201 -2.22 -3.80 -0.59
N GLU A 202 -1.00 -4.18 -0.94
CA GLU A 202 -0.55 -4.65 -2.25
C GLU A 202 -1.47 -5.73 -2.81
N LYS A 203 -1.77 -6.74 -1.98
CA LYS A 203 -2.61 -7.88 -2.36
C LYS A 203 -4.02 -7.45 -2.75
N PHE A 204 -4.54 -6.40 -2.12
CA PHE A 204 -5.87 -5.86 -2.42
C PHE A 204 -5.84 -4.99 -3.68
N CYS A 205 -4.83 -4.13 -3.83
CA CYS A 205 -4.66 -3.30 -5.02
C CYS A 205 -4.45 -4.13 -6.28
N MET A 206 -3.60 -5.16 -6.23
CA MET A 206 -3.36 -6.08 -7.35
C MET A 206 -4.65 -6.79 -7.80
N ARG A 207 -5.45 -7.31 -6.86
CA ARG A 207 -6.70 -8.02 -7.18
C ARG A 207 -7.76 -7.13 -7.80
N LYS A 208 -7.72 -5.83 -7.50
CA LYS A 208 -8.68 -4.84 -8.01
C LYS A 208 -8.11 -3.98 -9.12
N SER A 209 -6.86 -4.20 -9.52
CA SER A 209 -6.13 -3.34 -10.47
C SER A 209 -6.16 -1.85 -10.08
N VAL A 210 -6.08 -1.56 -8.78
CA VAL A 210 -5.97 -0.19 -8.27
C VAL A 210 -4.52 0.27 -8.45
N PRO A 211 -4.26 1.43 -9.08
CA PRO A 211 -2.91 1.97 -9.15
C PRO A 211 -2.39 2.28 -7.74
N LEU A 212 -1.33 1.58 -7.35
CA LEU A 212 -0.62 1.77 -6.10
C LEU A 212 0.75 2.38 -6.40
N ILE A 213 1.04 3.53 -5.80
CA ILE A 213 2.24 4.34 -6.03
C ILE A 213 3.02 4.43 -4.71
N GLY A 214 4.26 3.96 -4.71
CA GLY A 214 5.15 4.03 -3.56
C GLY A 214 6.07 5.24 -3.64
N VAL A 215 6.09 6.08 -2.61
CA VAL A 215 7.04 7.20 -2.51
C VAL A 215 7.95 6.95 -1.30
N CYS A 216 9.25 6.92 -1.52
CA CYS A 216 10.20 6.57 -0.47
C CYS A 216 11.59 7.20 -0.66
N PRO A 217 12.34 7.45 0.42
CA PRO A 217 13.74 7.86 0.35
C PRO A 217 14.61 6.71 -0.18
N GLU A 218 15.38 6.95 -1.25
CA GLU A 218 16.17 5.90 -1.92
C GLU A 218 17.20 5.26 -0.98
N ASN A 219 17.77 6.04 -0.06
CA ASN A 219 18.80 5.58 0.86
C ASN A 219 18.28 4.72 2.03
N GLU A 220 16.96 4.61 2.24
CA GLU A 220 16.40 3.81 3.35
C GLU A 220 15.60 2.59 2.89
N ILE A 221 15.54 2.35 1.57
CA ILE A 221 14.89 1.17 1.01
C ILE A 221 15.89 0.06 0.72
N SER A 222 15.36 -1.17 0.75
CA SER A 222 16.01 -2.35 0.20
C SER A 222 15.36 -2.69 -1.14
N TYR A 223 16.18 -2.97 -2.15
CA TYR A 223 15.65 -3.50 -3.41
C TYR A 223 15.28 -4.98 -3.23
N PRO A 224 14.20 -5.43 -3.89
CA PRO A 224 13.75 -6.80 -3.73
C PRO A 224 14.77 -7.76 -4.34
N VAL A 225 15.09 -8.79 -3.58
CA VAL A 225 16.00 -9.88 -3.95
C VAL A 225 15.23 -11.20 -3.91
N ASN A 226 15.67 -12.19 -4.69
CA ASN A 226 15.07 -13.53 -4.67
C ASN A 226 15.47 -14.28 -3.38
N SER A 227 15.03 -13.79 -2.21
CA SER A 227 15.25 -14.45 -0.93
C SER A 227 13.92 -14.82 -0.27
N SER A 228 13.89 -16.00 0.35
CA SER A 228 12.77 -16.44 1.18
C SER A 228 12.52 -15.50 2.37
N ASN A 229 13.56 -14.78 2.80
CA ASN A 229 13.50 -13.81 3.88
C ASN A 229 13.34 -12.41 3.30
N LYS A 230 12.18 -11.78 3.53
CA LYS A 230 11.96 -10.38 3.17
C LYS A 230 12.75 -9.47 4.08
N LYS A 231 13.49 -8.52 3.50
CA LYS A 231 14.19 -7.50 4.27
C LYS A 231 13.20 -6.47 4.80
N PRO A 232 13.47 -5.84 5.96
CA PRO A 232 12.75 -4.64 6.34
C PRO A 232 12.96 -3.56 5.28
N ASN A 233 11.93 -2.74 5.04
CA ASN A 233 11.92 -1.67 4.02
C ASN A 233 12.20 -2.16 2.58
N GLU A 234 11.96 -3.43 2.30
CA GLU A 234 12.02 -3.95 0.95
C GLU A 234 10.85 -3.42 0.10
N LEU A 235 11.15 -2.92 -1.09
CA LEU A 235 10.11 -2.50 -2.03
C LEU A 235 9.26 -3.70 -2.44
N THR A 236 7.94 -3.52 -2.56
CA THR A 236 7.04 -4.65 -2.78
C THR A 236 6.49 -4.74 -4.20
N ASN A 237 6.20 -5.98 -4.60
CA ASN A 237 5.64 -6.33 -5.91
C ASN A 237 4.18 -5.86 -6.13
N GLY A 238 3.56 -5.21 -5.15
CA GLY A 238 2.19 -4.71 -5.29
C GLY A 238 2.06 -3.42 -6.07
N HIS A 239 3.14 -2.65 -6.12
CA HIS A 239 3.12 -1.30 -6.63
C HIS A 239 3.25 -1.29 -8.14
N THR A 240 2.46 -0.39 -8.74
CA THR A 240 2.52 -0.13 -10.18
C THR A 240 3.59 0.91 -10.51
N HIS A 241 3.89 1.78 -9.55
CA HIS A 241 4.80 2.91 -9.70
C HIS A 241 5.60 3.13 -8.41
N PHE A 242 6.85 3.56 -8.56
CA PHE A 242 7.71 4.01 -7.48
C PHE A 242 8.26 5.40 -7.79
N VAL A 243 8.33 6.25 -6.78
CA VAL A 243 9.01 7.54 -6.80
C VAL A 243 10.03 7.54 -5.66
N LEU A 244 11.30 7.31 -6.01
CA LEU A 244 12.40 7.36 -5.05
C LEU A 244 12.93 8.79 -4.99
N ILE A 245 13.06 9.32 -3.78
CA ILE A 245 13.63 10.65 -3.55
C ILE A 245 15.03 10.55 -2.94
N GLY A 246 15.88 11.49 -3.32
CA GLY A 246 17.25 11.53 -2.87
C GLY A 246 18.20 10.67 -3.68
N ASP A 247 19.46 10.70 -3.26
CA ASP A 247 20.50 9.80 -3.72
C ASP A 247 21.39 9.39 -2.54
N ASP A 248 22.15 8.31 -2.70
CA ASP A 248 23.01 7.78 -1.64
C ASP A 248 24.23 8.67 -1.33
N THR A 249 24.46 9.72 -2.11
CA THR A 249 25.73 10.46 -2.14
C THR A 249 25.65 11.85 -1.51
N LYS A 250 24.67 12.66 -1.90
CA LYS A 250 24.57 14.09 -1.58
C LYS A 250 23.26 14.41 -0.87
N ASN A 251 22.15 13.98 -1.46
CA ASN A 251 20.81 14.36 -1.01
C ASN A 251 20.14 13.18 -0.33
N LYS A 252 20.54 12.90 0.90
CA LYS A 252 19.93 11.83 1.70
C LYS A 252 18.64 12.32 2.34
N TYR A 253 17.60 11.50 2.23
CA TYR A 253 16.31 11.74 2.86
C TYR A 253 16.03 10.64 3.88
N ASN A 254 15.27 10.97 4.91
CA ASN A 254 14.80 10.02 5.90
C ASN A 254 13.27 9.90 5.80
N TRP A 255 12.73 8.80 6.32
CA TRP A 255 11.31 8.54 6.42
C TRP A 255 10.59 9.70 7.11
N GLY A 256 9.47 10.12 6.54
CA GLY A 256 8.72 11.31 6.91
C GLY A 256 9.02 12.49 5.99
N GLN A 257 10.25 12.63 5.48
CA GLN A 257 10.58 13.75 4.58
C GLN A 257 9.95 13.60 3.19
N GLU A 258 9.54 12.39 2.81
CA GLU A 258 8.82 12.16 1.56
C GLU A 258 7.36 12.63 1.58
N ALA A 259 6.81 12.98 2.76
CA ALA A 259 5.43 13.42 2.93
C ALA A 259 5.07 14.61 2.03
N HIS A 260 5.98 15.58 1.90
CA HIS A 260 5.78 16.74 1.04
C HIS A 260 5.60 16.33 -0.43
N ILE A 261 6.44 15.41 -0.90
CA ILE A 261 6.37 14.90 -2.27
C ILE A 261 5.13 14.03 -2.50
N LYS A 262 4.70 13.23 -1.52
CA LYS A 262 3.40 12.53 -1.61
C LYS A 262 2.24 13.50 -1.80
N ALA A 263 2.21 14.60 -1.05
CA ALA A 263 1.17 15.62 -1.15
C ALA A 263 1.18 16.34 -2.51
N GLU A 264 2.35 16.77 -2.99
CA GLU A 264 2.51 17.41 -4.31
C GLU A 264 2.15 16.46 -5.46
N LEU A 265 2.56 15.19 -5.36
CA LEU A 265 2.19 14.14 -6.30
C LEU A 265 0.67 13.96 -6.35
N ALA A 266 0.01 13.84 -5.19
CA ALA A 266 -1.44 13.71 -5.08
C ALA A 266 -2.18 14.91 -5.68
N LYS A 267 -1.74 16.15 -5.38
CA LYS A 267 -2.31 17.37 -5.98
C LYS A 267 -2.23 17.34 -7.49
N ARG A 268 -1.07 16.98 -8.03
CA ARG A 268 -0.85 17.00 -9.48
C ARG A 268 -1.65 15.89 -10.18
N ILE A 269 -1.76 14.71 -9.58
CA ILE A 269 -2.60 13.62 -10.11
C ILE A 269 -4.09 14.02 -10.05
N ALA A 270 -4.55 14.54 -8.92
CA ALA A 270 -5.94 14.96 -8.73
C ALA A 270 -6.35 16.12 -9.65
N LYS A 271 -5.44 17.05 -9.93
CA LYS A 271 -5.67 18.14 -10.88
C LYS A 271 -5.69 17.66 -12.34
N GLY A 272 -4.90 16.62 -12.64
CA GLY A 272 -4.64 16.19 -14.01
C GLY A 272 -4.04 17.32 -14.88
N ARG A 273 -4.09 17.10 -16.19
CA ARG A 273 -3.68 18.06 -17.23
C ARG A 273 -4.92 18.45 -18.04
N SER A 274 -5.46 19.64 -17.79
CA SER A 274 -6.51 20.17 -18.65
C SER A 274 -5.90 20.79 -19.90
N LYS A 275 -6.32 20.28 -21.07
CA LYS A 275 -6.00 20.89 -22.38
C LYS A 275 -6.95 22.04 -22.72
N TYR A 276 -8.10 22.15 -22.04
CA TYR A 276 -9.24 22.96 -22.50
C TYR A 276 -9.72 24.00 -21.47
N GLY A 277 -8.87 24.44 -20.55
CA GLY A 277 -9.16 25.56 -19.64
C GLY A 277 -10.19 25.27 -18.54
N ASN A 278 -10.98 24.21 -18.66
CA ASN A 278 -11.85 23.71 -17.60
C ASN A 278 -11.15 22.48 -16.98
N SER A 279 -10.47 22.65 -15.85
CA SER A 279 -9.91 21.52 -15.09
C SER A 279 -10.73 21.32 -13.84
N TYR A 280 -11.54 20.27 -13.80
CA TYR A 280 -12.10 19.78 -12.55
C TYR A 280 -10.99 19.04 -11.82
N SER A 281 -10.64 19.49 -10.61
CA SER A 281 -9.71 18.76 -9.74
C SER A 281 -10.49 17.72 -8.95
N CYS A 282 -10.02 16.47 -8.99
CA CYS A 282 -10.53 15.41 -8.14
C CYS A 282 -10.19 15.67 -6.66
N LYS A 283 -10.86 14.95 -5.76
CA LYS A 283 -10.62 15.04 -4.32
C LYS A 283 -9.42 14.19 -3.91
N ILE A 284 -8.78 14.60 -2.82
CA ILE A 284 -7.67 13.90 -2.17
C ILE A 284 -8.09 13.69 -0.73
N ILE A 285 -7.92 12.47 -0.22
CA ILE A 285 -8.13 12.14 1.19
C ILE A 285 -6.88 11.49 1.75
N MET A 286 -6.72 11.57 3.06
CA MET A 286 -5.69 10.83 3.80
C MET A 286 -6.35 9.79 4.70
N VAL A 287 -5.80 8.57 4.71
CA VAL A 287 -6.20 7.50 5.64
C VAL A 287 -5.01 7.17 6.53
N ILE A 288 -5.17 7.34 7.84
CA ILE A 288 -4.11 7.09 8.82
C ILE A 288 -4.34 5.73 9.46
N ILE A 289 -3.37 4.83 9.33
CA ILE A 289 -3.30 3.59 10.10
C ILE A 289 -2.56 3.86 11.42
N GLY A 290 -1.44 4.58 11.37
CA GLY A 290 -0.68 5.01 12.54
C GLY A 290 0.25 3.96 13.15
N ASP A 291 0.67 2.95 12.39
CA ASP A 291 1.67 1.96 12.84
C ASP A 291 3.12 2.52 12.80
N ASN A 292 3.33 3.69 12.18
CA ASN A 292 4.63 4.33 12.06
C ASN A 292 4.59 5.75 12.66
N PRO A 293 5.47 6.11 13.60
CA PRO A 293 5.54 7.46 14.15
C PRO A 293 5.87 8.54 13.09
N ASN A 294 6.58 8.20 12.02
CA ASN A 294 6.96 9.16 10.98
C ASN A 294 5.76 9.64 10.15
N CYS A 295 4.58 9.03 10.29
CA CYS A 295 3.38 9.48 9.58
C CYS A 295 2.83 10.81 10.09
N VAL A 296 3.36 11.37 11.18
CA VAL A 296 3.02 12.73 11.64
C VAL A 296 3.32 13.78 10.58
N GLU A 297 4.38 13.61 9.79
CA GLU A 297 4.70 14.52 8.68
C GLU A 297 3.66 14.44 7.55
N ASP A 298 3.15 13.24 7.24
CA ASP A 298 2.04 13.06 6.30
C ASP A 298 0.80 13.83 6.80
N ILE A 299 0.49 13.72 8.10
CA ILE A 299 -0.64 14.42 8.73
C ILE A 299 -0.47 15.94 8.66
N ALA A 300 0.74 16.45 8.93
CA ALA A 300 1.04 17.88 8.83
C ALA A 300 0.82 18.39 7.39
N GLN A 301 1.31 17.64 6.39
CA GLN A 301 1.08 17.94 4.98
C GLN A 301 -0.39 17.87 4.59
N ALA A 302 -1.16 16.91 5.11
CA ALA A 302 -2.60 16.86 4.87
C ALA A 302 -3.34 18.09 5.44
N LYS A 303 -2.95 18.54 6.63
CA LYS A 303 -3.51 19.74 7.25
C LYS A 303 -3.19 21.00 6.45
N GLU A 304 -1.92 21.21 6.10
CA GLU A 304 -1.47 22.36 5.29
C GLU A 304 -2.25 22.46 3.97
N ASN A 305 -2.57 21.30 3.39
CA ASN A 305 -3.27 21.21 2.12
C ASN A 305 -4.79 21.03 2.24
N ASN A 306 -5.35 21.11 3.45
CA ASN A 306 -6.77 20.96 3.74
C ASN A 306 -7.39 19.64 3.23
N PHE A 307 -6.61 18.56 3.19
CA PHE A 307 -7.11 17.23 2.85
C PHE A 307 -7.95 16.67 3.99
N PRO A 308 -9.15 16.12 3.72
CA PRO A 308 -9.88 15.31 4.68
C PRO A 308 -9.02 14.14 5.18
N ILE A 309 -9.02 13.93 6.50
CA ILE A 309 -8.24 12.90 7.18
C ILE A 309 -9.20 11.89 7.80
N ILE A 310 -8.95 10.60 7.59
CA ILE A 310 -9.66 9.51 8.23
C ILE A 310 -8.72 8.81 9.20
N ALA A 311 -8.96 8.96 10.50
CA ALA A 311 -8.19 8.31 11.56
C ALA A 311 -8.87 6.99 11.96
N LEU A 312 -8.12 5.89 11.87
CA LEU A 312 -8.63 4.56 12.15
C LEU A 312 -8.28 4.11 13.56
N GLN A 313 -9.26 3.58 14.29
CA GLN A 313 -8.99 2.99 15.60
C GLN A 313 -7.93 1.87 15.50
N GLY A 314 -7.11 1.69 16.55
CA GLY A 314 -6.29 0.49 16.76
C GLY A 314 -4.78 0.66 16.69
N SER A 315 -4.28 1.84 16.33
CA SER A 315 -2.93 2.28 16.68
C SER A 315 -2.97 3.25 17.86
N GLN A 316 -1.85 3.38 18.57
CA GLN A 316 -1.72 4.32 19.69
C GLN A 316 -1.91 5.77 19.20
N LEU A 317 -1.25 6.13 18.09
CA LEU A 317 -1.37 7.45 17.48
C LEU A 317 -2.82 7.80 17.17
N CYS A 318 -3.57 6.88 16.56
CA CYS A 318 -4.98 7.14 16.27
C CYS A 318 -5.83 7.19 17.55
N ALA A 319 -5.51 6.40 18.58
CA ALA A 319 -6.19 6.48 19.87
C ALA A 319 -5.99 7.86 20.52
N ASP A 320 -4.78 8.41 20.44
CA ASP A 320 -4.46 9.75 20.96
C ASP A 320 -5.21 10.84 20.18
N ILE A 321 -5.29 10.72 18.86
CA ILE A 321 -6.09 11.61 17.99
C ILE A 321 -7.58 11.54 18.36
N ILE A 322 -8.12 10.33 18.54
CA ILE A 322 -9.51 10.10 18.94
C ILE A 322 -9.78 10.71 20.33
N ALA A 323 -8.90 10.47 21.30
CA ALA A 323 -9.04 11.00 22.65
C ALA A 323 -9.01 12.53 22.64
N ALA A 324 -8.09 13.12 21.90
CA ALA A 324 -7.98 14.57 21.75
C ALA A 324 -9.20 15.19 21.04
N LYS A 325 -9.90 14.45 20.16
CA LYS A 325 -11.16 14.87 19.54
C LYS A 325 -12.39 14.78 20.46
N GLY A 326 -12.27 14.19 21.65
CA GLY A 326 -13.39 13.98 22.56
C GLY A 326 -14.04 12.60 22.46
N GLY A 327 -13.36 11.62 21.85
CA GLY A 327 -13.82 10.24 21.74
C GLY A 327 -14.46 9.92 20.39
N LEU A 328 -14.74 8.62 20.18
CA LEU A 328 -15.56 8.17 19.05
C LEU A 328 -17.01 8.58 19.31
N MET A 329 -17.71 9.02 18.26
CA MET A 329 -19.16 9.16 18.36
C MET A 329 -19.76 7.76 18.64
N PRO A 330 -20.67 7.63 19.61
CA PRO A 330 -21.34 6.36 19.85
C PRO A 330 -22.11 5.97 18.59
N ASP A 331 -21.95 4.74 18.12
CA ASP A 331 -22.74 4.26 16.99
C ASP A 331 -24.21 4.20 17.45
N GLU A 332 -25.14 4.60 16.58
CA GLU A 332 -26.57 4.43 16.84
C GLU A 332 -26.92 2.94 17.05
N ASP A 333 -26.19 2.05 16.36
CA ASP A 333 -26.32 0.59 16.47
C ASP A 333 -25.95 0.07 17.87
N ASP A 334 -24.95 0.67 18.53
CA ASP A 334 -24.53 0.27 19.90
C ASP A 334 -25.61 0.63 20.94
N GLN A 335 -26.56 1.52 20.60
CA GLN A 335 -27.68 1.88 21.48
C GLN A 335 -28.86 0.90 21.37
N GLU A 336 -29.02 0.21 20.24
CA GLU A 336 -30.08 -0.77 20.08
C GLU A 336 -29.79 -2.08 20.81
N GLU A 337 -28.53 -2.56 20.81
CA GLU A 337 -28.16 -3.78 21.54
C GLU A 337 -28.27 -3.60 23.07
N LYS A 338 -27.92 -2.42 23.60
CA LYS A 338 -28.08 -2.14 25.03
C LYS A 338 -29.54 -2.12 25.49
N LYS A 339 -30.46 -1.65 24.63
CA LYS A 339 -31.90 -1.63 24.95
C LYS A 339 -32.53 -3.03 24.95
N GLN A 340 -31.94 -3.99 24.24
CA GLN A 340 -32.45 -5.37 24.22
C GLN A 340 -31.97 -6.21 25.40
N HIS A 341 -30.84 -5.84 26.03
CA HIS A 341 -30.26 -6.65 27.12
C HIS A 341 -30.68 -6.23 28.54
N GLU A 342 -31.38 -5.10 28.71
CA GLU A 342 -31.90 -4.65 30.02
C GLU A 342 -33.24 -5.33 30.42
N GLY A 343 -33.72 -6.30 29.63
CA GLY A 343 -35.03 -6.95 29.83
C GLY A 343 -35.04 -8.33 30.50
N GLU A 344 -33.90 -9.02 30.66
CA GLU A 344 -33.85 -10.39 31.18
C GLU A 344 -32.83 -10.46 32.32
N GLY A 345 -33.29 -10.14 33.53
CA GLY A 345 -32.57 -10.48 34.75
C GLY A 345 -32.94 -11.91 35.15
N ASP A 346 -32.00 -12.84 35.03
CA ASP A 346 -32.04 -14.11 35.75
C ASP A 346 -30.63 -14.63 36.11
N ALA A 347 -30.51 -14.98 37.39
CA ALA A 347 -29.49 -15.68 38.17
C ALA A 347 -28.06 -15.92 37.60
N GLU A 348 -27.09 -15.36 38.34
CA GLU A 348 -25.65 -15.57 38.24
C GLU A 348 -25.22 -17.04 38.45
N ASP A 349 -24.31 -17.55 37.61
CA ASP A 349 -23.40 -18.63 37.97
C ASP A 349 -21.95 -18.24 37.60
N LYS A 350 -21.09 -18.18 38.62
CA LYS A 350 -19.70 -17.71 38.54
C LYS A 350 -18.78 -18.82 38.05
N ILE A 351 -18.27 -18.71 36.83
CA ILE A 351 -17.17 -19.56 36.34
C ILE A 351 -15.98 -18.68 35.94
N GLY A 352 -14.85 -18.91 36.61
CA GLY A 352 -13.60 -18.17 36.43
C GLY A 352 -12.94 -18.43 35.08
N GLY A 353 -12.82 -17.38 34.26
CA GLY A 353 -12.09 -17.38 32.99
C GLY A 353 -10.66 -16.85 33.15
N ALA A 354 -9.69 -17.62 32.66
CA ALA A 354 -8.27 -17.31 32.71
C ALA A 354 -7.91 -16.07 31.86
N LYS A 355 -7.05 -15.22 32.44
CA LYS A 355 -6.59 -13.94 31.90
C LYS A 355 -5.62 -14.17 30.72
N ALA A 356 -5.98 -13.66 29.54
CA ALA A 356 -5.09 -13.71 28.37
C ALA A 356 -3.79 -12.90 28.62
N PRO A 357 -2.62 -13.36 28.15
CA PRO A 357 -1.35 -12.68 28.35
C PRO A 357 -1.28 -11.40 27.50
N ALA A 358 -0.90 -10.30 28.13
CA ALA A 358 -0.67 -9.01 27.48
C ALA A 358 0.53 -9.11 26.52
N SER A 359 0.31 -8.87 25.23
CA SER A 359 1.38 -8.77 24.24
C SER A 359 2.12 -7.44 24.45
N SER A 360 3.41 -7.50 24.79
CA SER A 360 4.30 -6.34 24.87
C SER A 360 4.52 -5.75 23.47
N GLY A 361 3.86 -4.64 23.16
CA GLY A 361 4.12 -3.86 21.95
C GLY A 361 5.47 -3.13 22.03
N PRO A 362 6.03 -2.70 20.88
CA PRO A 362 7.27 -1.92 20.84
C PRO A 362 7.11 -0.60 21.59
N GLU A 363 8.12 -0.23 22.37
CA GLU A 363 8.21 1.05 23.09
C GLU A 363 8.25 2.20 22.07
N GLY A 364 7.08 2.81 21.80
CA GLY A 364 6.96 4.00 20.97
C GLY A 364 7.44 5.23 21.74
N GLY A 365 8.31 6.03 21.13
CA GLY A 365 8.70 7.33 21.69
C GLY A 365 7.48 8.22 21.91
N GLU A 366 7.39 8.87 23.07
CA GLU A 366 6.32 9.82 23.38
C GLU A 366 6.30 10.95 22.34
N ILE A 367 5.23 10.99 21.55
CA ILE A 367 4.97 12.13 20.67
C ILE A 367 4.63 13.32 21.57
N LYS A 368 5.40 14.41 21.47
CA LYS A 368 5.17 15.61 22.29
C LYS A 368 3.74 16.13 22.06
N ASP A 369 2.93 16.12 23.12
CA ASP A 369 1.52 16.49 23.16
C ASP A 369 1.15 17.81 22.45
N SER A 370 2.09 18.76 22.37
CA SER A 370 1.86 20.07 21.76
C SER A 370 1.52 19.98 20.27
N ASN A 371 2.18 19.10 19.52
CA ASN A 371 1.96 19.00 18.08
C ASN A 371 0.65 18.27 17.77
N LEU A 372 0.29 17.29 18.60
CA LEU A 372 -0.93 16.50 18.40
C LEU A 372 -2.20 17.35 18.60
N LYS A 373 -2.22 18.23 19.60
CA LYS A 373 -3.34 19.16 19.82
C LYS A 373 -3.59 20.06 18.62
N GLU A 374 -2.50 20.55 18.01
CA GLU A 374 -2.61 21.40 16.83
C GLU A 374 -3.13 20.62 15.62
N ILE A 375 -2.70 19.37 15.45
CA ILE A 375 -3.21 18.45 14.42
C ILE A 375 -4.71 18.22 14.60
N VAL A 376 -5.13 17.93 15.83
CA VAL A 376 -6.51 17.56 16.18
C VAL A 376 -7.49 18.72 16.04
N SER A 377 -7.01 19.97 16.02
CA SER A 377 -7.89 21.13 15.80
C SER A 377 -8.52 21.20 14.39
N SER A 378 -8.03 20.41 13.42
CA SER A 378 -8.57 20.41 12.06
C SER A 378 -10.03 19.95 12.01
N GLU A 379 -10.89 20.72 11.35
CA GLU A 379 -12.33 20.43 11.20
C GLU A 379 -12.63 19.19 10.36
N LYS A 380 -11.65 18.69 9.58
CA LYS A 380 -11.86 17.62 8.59
C LYS A 380 -11.23 16.29 8.99
N ILE A 381 -11.27 15.95 10.27
CA ILE A 381 -10.85 14.64 10.77
C ILE A 381 -12.09 13.79 11.05
N TYR A 382 -12.18 12.68 10.33
CA TYR A 382 -13.22 11.67 10.48
C TYR A 382 -12.66 10.49 11.26
N LEU A 383 -13.41 10.02 12.26
CA LEU A 383 -13.01 8.88 13.07
C LEU A 383 -13.71 7.63 12.53
N CYS A 384 -12.97 6.55 12.30
CA CYS A 384 -13.51 5.32 11.74
C CYS A 384 -13.12 4.10 12.58
N LYS A 385 -14.11 3.26 12.91
CA LYS A 385 -13.89 1.93 13.48
C LYS A 385 -13.10 1.05 12.48
N GLN A 386 -12.44 -0.02 12.96
CA GLN A 386 -11.73 -0.98 12.10
C GLN A 386 -12.66 -1.90 11.27
N ASN A 387 -13.73 -1.35 10.71
CA ASN A 387 -14.66 -2.07 9.85
C ASN A 387 -14.36 -1.76 8.38
N SER A 388 -14.09 -2.82 7.60
CA SER A 388 -13.75 -2.73 6.18
C SER A 388 -14.83 -2.09 5.31
N GLU A 389 -16.10 -2.24 5.68
CA GLU A 389 -17.23 -1.68 4.94
C GLU A 389 -17.42 -0.20 5.28
N HIS A 390 -17.33 0.14 6.57
CA HIS A 390 -17.42 1.53 7.01
C HIS A 390 -16.32 2.38 6.36
N ILE A 391 -15.04 1.95 6.44
CA ILE A 391 -13.94 2.67 5.81
C ILE A 391 -14.11 2.78 4.28
N ALA A 392 -14.66 1.75 3.64
CA ALA A 392 -14.90 1.77 2.20
C ALA A 392 -15.97 2.82 1.83
N ASN A 393 -17.05 2.88 2.61
CA ASN A 393 -18.17 3.78 2.34
C ASN A 393 -17.79 5.25 2.61
N ILE A 394 -17.15 5.54 3.74
CA ILE A 394 -16.72 6.91 4.07
C ILE A 394 -15.63 7.42 3.13
N SER A 395 -14.64 6.57 2.78
CA SER A 395 -13.59 6.95 1.83
C SER A 395 -14.17 7.22 0.44
N HIS A 396 -15.07 6.36 -0.03
CA HIS A 396 -15.75 6.56 -1.31
C HIS A 396 -16.58 7.85 -1.31
N LEU A 397 -17.37 8.09 -0.26
CA LEU A 397 -18.18 9.30 -0.11
C LEU A 397 -17.30 10.56 -0.21
N LEU A 398 -16.20 10.61 0.54
CA LEU A 398 -15.30 11.78 0.53
C LEU A 398 -14.57 11.97 -0.81
N LEU A 399 -14.37 10.90 -1.59
CA LEU A 399 -13.76 10.99 -2.91
C LEU A 399 -14.74 11.45 -3.99
N THR A 400 -16.02 11.10 -3.88
CA THR A 400 -17.02 11.35 -4.94
C THR A 400 -17.93 12.55 -4.68
N VAL A 401 -18.11 12.98 -3.43
CA VAL A 401 -18.99 14.12 -3.13
C VAL A 401 -18.32 15.42 -3.54
N THR A 402 -18.94 16.11 -4.50
CA THR A 402 -18.73 17.54 -4.75
C THR A 402 -19.32 18.34 -3.60
N LEU A 403 -18.48 18.67 -2.62
CA LEU A 403 -18.76 19.72 -1.64
C LEU A 403 -18.75 21.10 -2.29
#